data_AF-A0A117KGW9-F1
#
_entry.id   AF-A0A117KGW9-F1
#
_cell.length_a   1.000
_cell.length_b   1.000
_cell.length_c   1.000
_cell.angle_alpha   90.00
_cell.angle_beta   90.00
_cell.angle_gamma   90.00
#
_symmetry.space_group_name_H-M   'P 1'
#
loop_
_entity.id
_entity.type
_entity.pdbx_description
1 polymer ?
#
loop_
_entity_poly.entity_id
_entity_poly.type
_entity_poly.pdbx_seq_one_letter_code
_entity_poly.pdbx_strand_id
1 'polypeptide(L)'
;MARLRQDQIRELVGAYFQAQLDRYMAWLDNHGLSPNALEDARSEMLDHETFLDPPSDHPQWLPIGPFQRKMGVSKEDWEDSSPNIGIELRKGRRDLLRAILKAAERLEHYSYGEAPAVVSTTPATVLSASSPLGAAVDDFIAEHSRQWAGKTIGQNRAYLNILVEYFGLPLLGGPI
;
A
#
# COMPACT_ATOMS: atom_id res chain seq x y z
N MET A 1 -12.38 -15.62 -28.85
CA MET A 1 -11.81 -14.66 -27.89
C MET A 1 -10.36 -14.43 -28.28
N ALA A 2 -9.78 -13.28 -27.93
CA ALA A 2 -8.52 -12.83 -28.52
C ALA A 2 -7.48 -12.59 -27.43
N ARG A 3 -6.41 -13.38 -27.46
CA ARG A 3 -5.17 -13.15 -26.70
C ARG A 3 -4.81 -11.66 -26.70
N LEU A 4 -4.62 -11.11 -25.50
CA LEU A 4 -4.21 -9.71 -25.35
C LEU A 4 -2.86 -9.51 -26.02
N ARG A 5 -2.74 -8.41 -26.76
CA ARG A 5 -1.47 -8.05 -27.39
C ARG A 5 -0.48 -7.60 -26.31
N GLN A 6 0.82 -7.75 -26.60
CA GLN A 6 1.87 -7.44 -25.62
C GLN A 6 1.89 -5.96 -25.19
N ASP A 7 1.55 -5.03 -26.09
CA ASP A 7 1.38 -3.61 -25.80
C ASP A 7 0.25 -3.37 -24.80
N GLN A 8 -0.90 -4.00 -25.02
CA GLN A 8 -2.06 -3.91 -24.14
C GLN A 8 -1.75 -4.47 -22.74
N ILE A 9 -1.06 -5.61 -22.67
CA ILE A 9 -0.63 -6.20 -21.39
C ILE A 9 0.23 -5.20 -20.61
N ARG A 10 1.23 -4.59 -21.26
CA ARG A 10 2.13 -3.63 -20.62
C ARG A 10 1.40 -2.38 -20.14
N GLU A 11 0.45 -1.88 -20.94
CA GLU A 11 -0.37 -0.72 -20.58
C GLU A 11 -1.23 -1.01 -19.35
N LEU A 12 -1.94 -2.15 -19.33
CA LEU A 12 -2.81 -2.54 -18.22
C LEU A 12 -2.01 -2.76 -16.92
N VAL A 13 -0.89 -3.48 -17.01
CA VAL A 13 0.01 -3.72 -15.87
C VAL A 13 0.62 -2.42 -15.37
N GLY A 14 1.08 -1.56 -16.28
CA GLY A 14 1.64 -0.25 -15.94
C GLY A 14 0.65 0.64 -15.21
N ALA A 15 -0.58 0.79 -15.75
CA ALA A 15 -1.63 1.58 -15.13
C ALA A 15 -2.04 1.03 -13.75
N TYR A 16 -2.12 -0.29 -13.61
CA TYR A 16 -2.45 -0.95 -12.34
C TYR A 16 -1.44 -0.61 -11.24
N PHE A 17 -0.15 -0.78 -11.52
CA PHE A 17 0.91 -0.56 -10.54
C PHE A 17 1.25 0.92 -10.34
N GLN A 18 1.10 1.78 -11.34
CA GLN A 18 1.23 3.23 -11.17
C GLN A 18 0.21 3.74 -10.15
N ALA A 19 -1.06 3.37 -10.29
CA ALA A 19 -2.10 3.75 -9.35
C ALA A 19 -1.88 3.19 -7.93
N GLN A 20 -1.11 2.11 -7.80
CA GLN A 20 -0.72 1.53 -6.51
C GLN A 20 0.49 2.29 -5.93
N LEU A 21 1.47 2.63 -6.76
CA LEU A 21 2.65 3.42 -6.41
C LEU A 21 2.24 4.80 -5.88
N ASP A 22 1.36 5.52 -6.58
CA ASP A 22 0.92 6.86 -6.16
C ASP A 22 0.31 6.85 -4.75
N ARG A 23 -0.46 5.81 -4.43
CA ARG A 23 -1.03 5.62 -3.09
C ARG A 23 0.03 5.30 -2.05
N TYR A 24 0.99 4.44 -2.39
CA TYR A 24 2.08 4.09 -1.49
C TYR A 24 3.00 5.28 -1.22
N MET A 25 3.34 6.08 -2.23
CA MET A 25 4.18 7.26 -2.06
C MET A 25 3.50 8.31 -1.18
N ALA A 26 2.21 8.59 -1.43
CA ALA A 26 1.44 9.50 -0.59
C ALA A 26 1.37 9.04 0.88
N TRP A 27 1.34 7.72 1.12
CA TRP A 27 1.38 7.17 2.47
C TRP A 27 2.79 7.24 3.08
N LEU A 28 3.83 6.92 2.30
CA LEU A 28 5.23 6.94 2.70
C LEU A 28 5.67 8.33 3.16
N ASP A 29 5.27 9.39 2.45
CA ASP A 29 5.61 10.78 2.78
C ASP A 29 5.05 11.22 4.14
N ASN A 30 3.93 10.62 4.59
CA ASN A 30 3.27 10.98 5.84
C ASN A 30 3.69 10.11 7.04
N HIS A 31 4.17 8.89 6.78
CA HIS A 31 4.34 7.88 7.83
C HIS A 31 5.72 7.18 7.85
N GLY A 32 6.49 7.23 6.76
CA GLY A 32 7.69 6.41 6.57
C GLY A 32 7.36 4.90 6.47
N LEU A 33 8.40 4.06 6.49
CA LEU A 33 8.26 2.60 6.57
C LEU A 33 8.94 2.05 7.82
N SER A 34 8.33 1.03 8.45
CA SER A 34 8.98 0.32 9.54
C SER A 34 10.10 -0.59 9.02
N PRO A 35 11.14 -0.90 9.82
CA PRO A 35 12.22 -1.80 9.42
C PRO A 35 11.72 -3.18 8.95
N ASN A 36 10.70 -3.73 9.61
CA ASN A 36 10.12 -5.02 9.22
C ASN A 36 9.43 -4.94 7.85
N ALA A 37 8.70 -3.87 7.57
CA ALA A 37 8.04 -3.68 6.28
C ALA A 37 9.06 -3.50 5.13
N LEU A 38 10.21 -2.89 5.42
CA LEU A 38 11.31 -2.80 4.45
C LEU A 38 11.93 -4.16 4.16
N GLU A 39 12.14 -4.98 5.18
CA GLU A 39 12.70 -6.33 5.01
C GLU A 39 11.72 -7.23 4.24
N ASP A 40 10.43 -7.19 4.56
CA ASP A 40 9.40 -7.92 3.83
C ASP A 40 9.37 -7.49 2.35
N ALA A 41 9.45 -6.18 2.06
CA ALA A 41 9.48 -5.67 0.69
C ALA A 41 10.75 -6.07 -0.07
N ARG A 42 11.91 -6.14 0.60
CA ARG A 42 13.18 -6.63 0.02
C ARG A 42 13.10 -8.12 -0.29
N SER A 43 12.57 -8.91 0.64
CA SER A 43 12.38 -10.35 0.44
C SER A 43 11.43 -10.63 -0.72
N GLU A 44 10.28 -9.94 -0.78
CA GLU A 44 9.32 -10.10 -1.87
C GLU A 44 9.94 -9.68 -3.23
N MET A 45 10.72 -8.59 -3.26
CA MET A 45 11.43 -8.14 -4.47
C MET A 45 12.40 -9.21 -4.97
N LEU A 46 13.18 -9.83 -4.07
CA LEU A 46 14.14 -10.87 -4.40
C LEU A 46 13.45 -12.13 -4.94
N ASP A 47 12.32 -12.51 -4.36
CA ASP A 47 11.49 -13.61 -4.89
C ASP A 47 11.06 -13.30 -6.32
N HIS A 48 10.59 -12.07 -6.59
CA HIS A 48 10.21 -11.68 -7.95
C HIS A 48 11.38 -11.72 -8.94
N GLU A 49 12.59 -11.31 -8.53
CA GLU A 49 13.79 -11.42 -9.37
C GLU A 49 14.15 -12.88 -9.65
N THR A 50 14.07 -13.75 -8.64
CA THR A 50 14.32 -15.20 -8.78
C THR A 50 13.34 -15.83 -9.77
N PHE A 51 12.05 -15.51 -9.69
CA PHE A 51 11.04 -16.00 -10.63
C PHE A 51 11.14 -15.39 -12.04
N LEU A 52 12.04 -14.43 -12.28
CA LEU A 52 12.31 -13.89 -13.60
C LEU A 52 13.51 -14.56 -14.29
N ASP A 53 14.19 -15.50 -13.61
CA ASP A 53 15.32 -16.26 -14.16
C ASP A 53 15.26 -17.77 -13.80
N PRO A 54 14.64 -18.62 -14.65
CA PRO A 54 13.96 -18.28 -15.89
C PRO A 54 12.58 -17.63 -15.64
N PRO A 55 12.06 -16.82 -16.59
CA PRO A 55 10.76 -16.15 -16.43
C PRO A 55 9.60 -17.11 -16.17
N SER A 56 8.88 -16.87 -15.06
CA SER A 56 7.76 -17.68 -14.61
C SER A 56 6.52 -16.83 -14.26
N ASP A 57 5.35 -17.35 -14.62
CA ASP A 57 4.03 -16.84 -14.24
C ASP A 57 3.50 -17.47 -12.94
N HIS A 58 4.35 -18.13 -12.15
CA HIS A 58 3.98 -18.75 -10.88
C HIS A 58 3.17 -17.76 -10.02
N PRO A 59 2.04 -18.16 -9.41
CA PRO A 59 1.08 -17.20 -8.82
C PRO A 59 1.58 -16.56 -7.51
N GLN A 60 2.65 -17.07 -6.92
CA GLN A 60 3.19 -16.53 -5.66
C GLN A 60 3.51 -15.04 -5.78
N TRP A 61 2.99 -14.27 -4.83
CA TRP A 61 3.05 -12.80 -4.73
C TRP A 61 2.31 -12.02 -5.84
N LEU A 62 1.70 -12.69 -6.82
CA LEU A 62 1.02 -12.01 -7.92
C LEU A 62 -0.41 -11.61 -7.54
N PRO A 63 -0.79 -10.32 -7.69
CA PRO A 63 -2.12 -9.86 -7.36
C PRO A 63 -3.12 -10.15 -8.50
N ILE A 64 -3.23 -11.41 -8.96
CA ILE A 64 -4.01 -11.80 -10.15
C ILE A 64 -5.48 -11.39 -10.02
N GLY A 65 -6.16 -11.80 -8.94
CA GLY A 65 -7.57 -11.50 -8.73
C GLY A 65 -7.87 -10.00 -8.62
N PRO A 66 -7.14 -9.22 -7.79
CA PRO A 66 -7.26 -7.77 -7.76
C PRO A 66 -6.98 -7.09 -9.10
N PHE A 67 -5.96 -7.55 -9.84
CA PHE A 67 -5.62 -7.04 -11.17
C PHE A 67 -6.75 -7.28 -12.17
N GLN A 68 -7.26 -8.52 -12.28
CA GLN A 68 -8.36 -8.86 -13.18
C GLN A 68 -9.60 -8.00 -12.91
N ARG A 69 -10.00 -7.86 -11.64
CA ARG A 69 -11.16 -7.04 -11.27
C ARG A 69 -10.97 -5.56 -11.58
N LYS A 70 -9.79 -5.01 -11.29
CA LYS A 70 -9.54 -3.56 -11.42
C LYS A 70 -9.32 -3.13 -12.87
N MET A 71 -8.67 -3.98 -13.66
CA MET A 71 -8.36 -3.71 -15.06
C MET A 71 -9.40 -4.25 -16.04
N GLY A 72 -10.43 -4.94 -15.55
CA GLY A 72 -11.47 -5.53 -16.40
C GLY A 72 -10.96 -6.66 -17.29
N VAL A 73 -9.93 -7.38 -16.85
CA VAL A 73 -9.39 -8.54 -17.58
C VAL A 73 -10.22 -9.77 -17.21
N SER A 74 -10.88 -10.38 -18.19
CA SER A 74 -11.66 -11.60 -17.99
C SER A 74 -10.76 -12.77 -17.61
N LYS A 75 -11.38 -13.87 -17.14
CA LYS A 75 -10.61 -15.08 -16.84
C LYS A 75 -10.10 -15.73 -18.13
N GLU A 76 -10.91 -15.70 -19.18
CA GLU A 76 -10.56 -16.23 -20.50
C GLU A 76 -9.40 -15.44 -21.13
N ASP A 77 -9.45 -14.10 -21.10
CA ASP A 77 -8.36 -13.27 -21.65
C ASP A 77 -7.04 -13.46 -20.88
N TRP A 78 -7.12 -13.73 -19.57
CA TRP A 78 -5.96 -14.06 -18.75
C TRP A 78 -5.34 -15.39 -19.17
N GLU A 79 -6.16 -16.45 -19.28
CA GLU A 79 -5.73 -17.78 -19.68
C GLU A 79 -5.12 -17.77 -21.10
N ASP A 80 -5.76 -17.09 -22.05
CA ASP A 80 -5.29 -16.95 -23.44
C ASP A 80 -3.99 -16.14 -23.55
N SER A 81 -3.69 -15.29 -22.55
CA SER A 81 -2.50 -14.42 -22.51
C SER A 81 -1.38 -14.96 -21.61
N SER A 82 -1.59 -16.08 -20.94
CA SER A 82 -0.57 -16.75 -20.12
C SER A 82 0.51 -17.41 -21.00
N PRO A 83 1.79 -17.44 -20.58
CA PRO A 83 2.36 -16.91 -19.34
C PRO A 83 2.71 -15.41 -19.42
N ASN A 84 2.61 -14.78 -20.59
CA ASN A 84 3.12 -13.42 -20.82
C ASN A 84 2.52 -12.38 -19.87
N ILE A 85 1.20 -12.45 -19.63
CA ILE A 85 0.52 -11.52 -18.72
C ILE A 85 1.00 -11.68 -17.26
N GLY A 86 1.25 -12.91 -16.81
CA GLY A 86 1.80 -13.19 -15.49
C GLY A 86 3.24 -12.71 -15.34
N ILE A 87 4.07 -12.92 -16.37
CA ILE A 87 5.45 -12.43 -16.41
C ILE A 87 5.51 -10.90 -16.38
N GLU A 88 4.66 -10.20 -17.13
CA GLU A 88 4.60 -8.74 -17.09
C GLU A 88 4.07 -8.24 -15.74
N LEU A 89 3.04 -8.87 -15.18
CA LEU A 89 2.53 -8.54 -13.84
C LEU A 89 3.63 -8.71 -12.77
N ARG A 90 4.46 -9.74 -12.88
CA ARG A 90 5.64 -9.96 -12.03
C ARG A 90 6.66 -8.83 -12.14
N LYS A 91 7.00 -8.41 -13.37
CA LYS A 91 7.89 -7.26 -13.59
C LYS A 91 7.34 -6.00 -12.95
N GLY A 92 6.04 -5.74 -13.16
CA GLY A 92 5.36 -4.57 -12.57
C GLY A 92 5.41 -4.57 -11.04
N ARG A 93 5.18 -5.73 -10.40
CA ARG A 93 5.26 -5.85 -8.94
C ARG A 93 6.68 -5.64 -8.41
N ARG A 94 7.68 -6.23 -9.07
CA ARG A 94 9.11 -5.99 -8.76
C ARG A 94 9.46 -4.50 -8.87
N ASP A 95 9.06 -3.85 -9.94
CA ASP A 95 9.41 -2.45 -10.20
C ASP A 95 8.70 -1.50 -9.22
N LEU A 96 7.46 -1.81 -8.82
CA LEU A 96 6.78 -1.14 -7.71
C LEU A 96 7.58 -1.24 -6.41
N LEU A 97 7.96 -2.46 -6.00
CA LEU A 97 8.71 -2.69 -4.76
C LEU A 97 10.07 -1.97 -4.78
N ARG A 98 10.77 -2.02 -5.91
CA ARG A 98 12.03 -1.32 -6.11
C ARG A 98 11.86 0.20 -5.97
N ALA A 99 10.79 0.76 -6.52
CA ALA A 99 10.48 2.19 -6.39
C ALA A 99 10.19 2.57 -4.92
N ILE A 100 9.43 1.74 -4.20
CA ILE A 100 9.12 1.96 -2.78
C ILE A 100 10.39 1.92 -1.93
N LEU A 101 11.21 0.89 -2.09
CA LEU A 101 12.47 0.74 -1.34
C LEU A 101 13.42 1.91 -1.59
N LYS A 102 13.53 2.35 -2.84
CA LYS A 102 14.33 3.53 -3.20
C LYS A 102 13.79 4.82 -2.59
N ALA A 103 12.47 4.97 -2.51
CA ALA A 103 11.85 6.13 -1.87
C ALA A 103 12.09 6.12 -0.35
N ALA A 104 12.02 4.94 0.28
CA ALA A 104 12.30 4.78 1.71
C ALA A 104 13.75 5.08 2.07
N GLU A 105 14.71 4.58 1.30
CA GLU A 105 16.14 4.88 1.47
C GLU A 105 16.43 6.38 1.40
N ARG A 106 15.72 7.11 0.54
CA ARG A 106 15.83 8.58 0.46
C ARG A 106 15.29 9.29 1.70
N LEU A 107 14.34 8.71 2.43
CA LEU A 107 13.84 9.29 3.68
C LEU A 107 14.82 9.06 4.85
N GLU A 108 15.67 8.04 4.79
CA GLU A 108 16.71 7.78 5.82
C GLU A 108 17.91 8.73 5.70
N HIS A 109 18.07 9.39 4.55
CA HIS A 109 19.17 10.30 4.27
C HIS A 109 18.68 11.74 4.08
N TYR A 110 19.21 12.65 4.89
CA TYR A 110 19.00 14.08 4.65
C TYR A 110 19.72 14.51 3.35
N SER A 111 18.96 15.04 2.39
CA SER A 111 19.55 15.70 1.21
C SER A 111 20.03 17.10 1.57
N TYR A 112 21.34 17.28 1.61
CA TYR A 112 21.98 18.58 1.80
C TYR A 112 22.49 19.10 0.44
N GLY A 113 21.56 19.58 -0.39
CA GLY A 113 21.90 20.29 -1.63
C GLY A 113 21.21 19.75 -2.88
N GLU A 114 19.94 20.12 -3.05
CA GLU A 114 19.35 20.67 -4.28
C GLU A 114 17.94 21.09 -3.90
N ALA A 115 17.65 22.39 -3.90
CA ALA A 115 16.32 22.88 -3.56
C ALA A 115 15.32 22.33 -4.59
N PRO A 116 14.29 21.57 -4.20
CA PRO A 116 13.17 21.33 -5.09
C PRO A 116 12.52 22.70 -5.36
N ALA A 117 12.26 23.02 -6.62
CA ALA A 117 11.39 24.15 -6.94
C ALA A 117 10.05 23.92 -6.25
N VAL A 118 9.80 24.68 -5.19
CA VAL A 118 8.56 24.66 -4.43
C VAL A 118 7.45 25.09 -5.37
N VAL A 119 6.71 24.14 -5.93
CA VAL A 119 5.39 24.44 -6.51
C VAL A 119 4.43 24.47 -5.33
N SER A 120 4.26 25.66 -4.76
CA SER A 120 3.25 25.92 -3.74
C SER A 120 1.86 25.58 -4.31
N THR A 121 1.30 24.45 -3.90
CA THR A 121 -0.13 24.20 -4.04
C THR A 121 -0.79 24.55 -2.72
N THR A 122 -1.66 25.56 -2.77
CA THR A 122 -2.41 26.10 -1.65
C THR A 122 -3.26 24.99 -1.00
N PRO A 123 -3.24 24.81 0.34
CA PRO A 123 -4.13 23.86 0.99
C PRO A 123 -5.56 24.37 0.97
N ALA A 124 -6.49 23.51 0.55
CA ALA A 124 -7.91 23.74 0.66
C ALA A 124 -8.37 23.57 2.12
N THR A 125 -9.21 24.50 2.56
CA THR A 125 -9.85 24.56 3.87
C THR A 125 -10.60 23.26 4.20
N VAL A 126 -10.31 22.64 5.36
CA VAL A 126 -11.07 21.50 5.88
C VAL A 126 -12.07 21.97 6.93
N LEU A 127 -13.33 21.58 6.74
CA LEU A 127 -14.47 21.87 7.61
C LEU A 127 -14.49 20.98 8.87
N SER A 128 -15.20 21.49 9.86
CA SER A 128 -15.25 21.14 11.29
C SER A 128 -15.69 19.73 11.69
N ALA A 129 -15.10 19.32 12.83
CA ALA A 129 -15.65 18.52 13.95
C ALA A 129 -16.18 17.10 13.66
N SER A 130 -15.25 16.14 13.63
CA SER A 130 -15.50 14.76 14.07
C SER A 130 -14.75 14.50 15.37
N SER A 131 -15.36 13.82 16.34
CA SER A 131 -14.66 13.42 17.57
C SER A 131 -13.38 12.65 17.25
N PRO A 132 -12.28 12.88 17.97
CA PRO A 132 -11.04 12.14 17.77
C PRO A 132 -11.30 10.65 17.97
N LEU A 133 -10.75 9.82 17.08
CA LEU A 133 -11.03 8.39 17.00
C LEU A 133 -10.85 7.67 18.35
N GLY A 134 -9.89 8.11 19.16
CA GLY A 134 -9.69 7.60 20.52
C GLY A 134 -10.91 7.77 21.43
N ALA A 135 -11.56 8.94 21.40
CA ALA A 135 -12.75 9.20 22.20
C ALA A 135 -13.95 8.33 21.76
N ALA A 136 -14.13 8.13 20.44
CA ALA A 136 -15.18 7.26 19.92
C ALA A 136 -14.96 5.78 20.27
N VAL A 137 -13.71 5.33 20.32
CA VAL A 137 -13.34 3.97 20.72
C VAL A 137 -13.52 3.76 22.23
N ASP A 138 -13.18 4.75 23.06
CA ASP A 138 -13.40 4.69 24.50
C ASP A 138 -14.90 4.61 24.84
N ASP A 139 -15.75 5.41 24.18
CA ASP A 139 -17.21 5.36 24.34
C ASP A 139 -17.79 4.00 23.90
N PHE A 140 -17.32 3.47 22.76
CA PHE A 140 -17.73 2.16 22.26
C PHE A 140 -17.36 1.02 23.23
N ILE A 141 -16.17 1.08 23.84
CA ILE A 141 -15.74 0.10 24.84
C ILE A 141 -16.58 0.24 26.12
N ALA A 142 -16.88 1.46 26.57
CA ALA A 142 -17.68 1.69 27.77
C ALA A 142 -19.10 1.13 27.64
N GLU A 143 -19.69 1.20 26.45
CA GLU A 143 -21.05 0.71 26.16
C GLU A 143 -21.10 -0.82 25.96
N HIS A 144 -20.15 -1.40 25.23
CA HIS A 144 -20.22 -2.81 24.81
C HIS A 144 -19.43 -3.79 25.68
N SER A 145 -18.47 -3.33 26.48
CA SER A 145 -17.58 -4.23 27.27
C SER A 145 -18.30 -5.05 28.33
N ARG A 146 -19.49 -4.61 28.80
CA ARG A 146 -20.30 -5.34 29.80
C ARG A 146 -20.81 -6.69 29.29
N GLN A 147 -20.86 -6.88 27.97
CA GLN A 147 -21.32 -8.10 27.31
C GLN A 147 -20.17 -9.07 27.01
N TRP A 148 -18.92 -8.68 27.26
CA TRP A 148 -17.74 -9.48 26.93
C TRP A 148 -17.25 -10.29 28.13
N ALA A 149 -16.78 -11.51 27.88
CA ALA A 149 -16.12 -12.32 28.90
C ALA A 149 -14.83 -11.62 29.37
N GLY A 150 -14.58 -11.59 30.68
CA GLY A 150 -13.52 -10.75 31.27
C GLY A 150 -12.11 -10.93 30.70
N LYS A 151 -11.79 -12.13 30.19
CA LYS A 151 -10.51 -12.43 29.53
C LYS A 151 -10.37 -11.80 28.14
N THR A 152 -11.49 -11.59 27.43
CA THR A 152 -11.54 -11.09 26.05
C THR A 152 -11.56 -9.56 25.99
N ILE A 153 -11.95 -8.90 27.08
CA ILE A 153 -11.97 -7.42 27.19
C ILE A 153 -10.58 -6.83 26.97
N GLY A 154 -9.55 -7.42 27.61
CA GLY A 154 -8.17 -6.94 27.48
C GLY A 154 -7.60 -7.11 26.07
N GLN A 155 -7.95 -8.20 25.39
CA GLN A 155 -7.50 -8.48 24.02
C GLN A 155 -8.18 -7.55 23.01
N ASN A 156 -9.51 -7.40 23.11
CA ASN A 156 -10.24 -6.49 22.22
C ASN A 156 -9.81 -5.04 22.42
N ARG A 157 -9.55 -4.63 23.67
CA ARG A 157 -8.98 -3.31 23.96
C ARG A 157 -7.59 -3.14 23.36
N ALA A 158 -6.73 -4.16 23.41
CA ALA A 158 -5.41 -4.10 22.79
C ALA A 158 -5.49 -3.94 21.27
N TYR A 159 -6.35 -4.70 20.58
CA TYR A 159 -6.56 -4.54 19.14
C TYR A 159 -7.14 -3.19 18.76
N LEU A 160 -8.10 -2.67 19.53
CA LEU A 160 -8.68 -1.35 19.28
C LEU A 160 -7.70 -0.22 19.59
N ASN A 161 -6.86 -0.37 20.62
CA ASN A 161 -5.79 0.58 20.92
C ASN A 161 -4.74 0.61 19.81
N ILE A 162 -4.39 -0.54 19.23
CA ILE A 162 -3.54 -0.60 18.03
C ILE A 162 -4.19 0.25 16.92
N LEU A 163 -5.48 0.09 16.66
CA LEU A 163 -6.17 0.90 15.65
C LEU A 163 -6.22 2.40 16.01
N VAL A 164 -6.39 2.78 17.27
CA VAL A 164 -6.30 4.19 17.71
C VAL A 164 -4.88 4.74 17.59
N GLU A 165 -3.86 3.93 17.82
CA GLU A 165 -2.46 4.32 17.68
C GLU A 165 -2.08 4.52 16.20
N TYR A 166 -2.59 3.65 15.31
CA TYR A 166 -2.38 3.76 13.87
C TYR A 166 -3.25 4.82 13.18
N PHE A 167 -4.46 5.10 13.69
CA PHE A 167 -5.46 5.93 13.00
C PHE A 167 -5.98 7.13 13.81
N GLY A 168 -5.55 7.32 15.06
CA GLY A 168 -6.18 8.23 16.03
C GLY A 168 -5.33 9.35 16.63
N LEU A 169 -4.09 9.56 16.19
CA LEU A 169 -3.29 10.70 16.66
C LEU A 169 -3.90 12.03 16.18
N PRO A 170 -4.18 12.99 17.09
CA PRO A 170 -4.53 14.35 16.68
C PRO A 170 -3.27 15.10 16.23
N LEU A 171 -3.39 15.85 15.14
CA LEU A 171 -2.46 16.91 14.73
C LEU A 171 -2.13 17.80 15.95
N LEU A 172 -0.94 17.65 16.52
CA LEU A 172 -0.43 18.52 17.57
C LEU A 172 0.83 19.23 17.09
N GLY A 173 0.61 20.44 16.59
CA GLY A 173 1.63 21.46 16.32
C GLY A 173 0.99 22.80 15.95
N GLY A 174 0.75 23.68 16.95
CA GLY A 174 0.41 25.09 16.75
C GLY A 174 0.20 25.87 18.06
N PRO A 175 0.59 27.16 18.16
CA PRO A 175 1.35 27.71 19.29
C PRO A 175 0.56 28.66 20.23
N ILE A 176 1.16 28.99 21.38
CA ILE A 176 1.04 30.31 22.05
C ILE A 176 2.46 30.82 22.31
#